data_AF-A0A926WQ64-F1
#
_entry.id   AF-A0A926WQ64-F1
#
_cell.length_a   1.000
_cell.length_b   1.000
_cell.length_c   1.000
_cell.angle_alpha   90.00
_cell.angle_beta   90.00
_cell.angle_gamma   90.00
#
_symmetry.space_group_name_H-M   'P 1'
#
loop_
_entity.id
_entity.type
_entity.pdbx_description
1 polymer ?
#
loop_
_entity_poly.entity_id
_entity_poly.type
_entity_poly.pdbx_seq_one_letter_code
_entity_poly.pdbx_strand_id
1 'polypeptide(L)'
;MPQLHGAVRNGAAIIHLHIRGHNGEECLDTERYYEAISKLKQIFPTPLIEITPRGTDKSAQEPVKFERGNMVKISSAMWRNKPELKPEMSALNLLTQQSLFS
;
A
#
# COMPACT_ATOMS: atom_id res chain seq x y z
N MET A 1 -6.92 -10.61 -10.33
CA MET A 1 -7.40 -9.23 -10.60
C MET A 1 -8.88 -9.05 -11.00
N PRO A 2 -9.79 -10.06 -11.07
CA PRO A 2 -11.19 -9.81 -11.49
C PRO A 2 -11.93 -8.73 -10.68
N GLN A 3 -11.69 -8.69 -9.37
CA GLN A 3 -12.31 -7.73 -8.44
C GLN A 3 -11.90 -6.28 -8.76
N LEU A 4 -10.65 -6.07 -9.17
CA LEU A 4 -10.15 -4.74 -9.54
C LEU A 4 -10.75 -4.26 -10.87
N HIS A 5 -10.86 -5.14 -11.87
CA HIS A 5 -11.57 -4.84 -13.13
C HIS A 5 -13.02 -4.44 -12.87
N GLY A 6 -13.72 -5.18 -12.00
CA GLY A 6 -15.09 -4.86 -11.61
C GLY A 6 -15.19 -3.49 -10.93
N ALA A 7 -14.31 -3.21 -9.96
CA ALA A 7 -14.28 -1.93 -9.27
C ALA A 7 -14.05 -0.75 -10.22
N VAL A 8 -13.03 -0.82 -11.09
CA VAL A 8 -12.72 0.26 -12.04
C VAL A 8 -13.83 0.44 -13.06
N ARG A 9 -14.37 -0.67 -13.61
CA ARG A 9 -15.51 -0.61 -14.55
C ARG A 9 -16.75 0.04 -13.91
N ASN A 10 -16.95 -0.16 -12.61
CA ASN A 10 -18.05 0.43 -11.86
C ASN A 10 -17.76 1.85 -11.37
N GLY A 11 -16.69 2.49 -11.84
CA GLY A 11 -16.40 3.90 -11.57
C GLY A 11 -15.55 4.16 -10.33
N ALA A 12 -14.84 3.15 -9.79
CA ALA A 12 -13.86 3.41 -8.74
C ALA A 12 -12.77 4.37 -9.24
N ALA A 13 -12.74 5.57 -8.66
CA ALA A 13 -11.77 6.62 -9.01
C ALA A 13 -10.45 6.50 -8.24
N ILE A 14 -10.43 5.78 -7.12
CA ILE A 14 -9.27 5.59 -6.25
C ILE A 14 -9.10 4.10 -5.98
N ILE A 15 -7.86 3.63 -6.04
CA ILE A 15 -7.46 2.27 -5.69
C ILE A 15 -6.54 2.33 -4.47
N HIS A 16 -7.01 1.79 -3.35
CA HIS A 16 -6.20 1.61 -2.13
C HIS A 16 -5.41 0.30 -2.19
N LEU A 17 -4.09 0.36 -2.02
CA LEU A 17 -3.19 -0.77 -2.21
C LEU A 17 -2.47 -1.20 -0.93
N HIS A 18 -2.60 -2.48 -0.59
CA HIS A 18 -1.73 -3.20 0.34
C HIS A 18 -0.70 -4.04 -0.43
N ILE A 19 0.59 -3.80 -0.18
CA ILE A 19 1.67 -4.56 -0.81
C ILE A 19 1.97 -5.82 0.00
N ARG A 20 2.04 -6.96 -0.70
CA ARG A 20 2.31 -8.29 -0.12
C ARG A 20 3.59 -8.90 -0.67
N GLY A 21 4.33 -9.56 0.21
CA GLY A 21 5.52 -10.35 -0.11
C GLY A 21 5.15 -11.70 -0.71
N HIS A 22 6.16 -12.49 -1.10
CA HIS A 22 5.95 -13.84 -1.64
C HIS A 22 5.33 -14.82 -0.64
N ASN A 23 5.49 -14.54 0.65
CA ASN A 23 4.87 -15.30 1.74
C ASN A 23 3.42 -14.86 2.05
N GLY A 24 2.85 -13.93 1.27
CA GLY A 24 1.50 -13.40 1.51
C GLY A 24 1.40 -12.36 2.63
N GLU A 25 2.48 -12.11 3.36
CA GLU A 25 2.52 -11.12 4.44
C GLU A 25 2.65 -9.70 3.91
N GLU A 26 2.31 -8.72 4.76
CA GLU A 26 2.55 -7.30 4.46
C GLU A 26 4.04 -7.06 4.17
N CYS A 27 4.32 -6.28 3.13
CA CYS A 27 5.67 -6.04 2.65
C CYS A 27 5.91 -4.56 2.44
N LEU A 28 7.06 -4.09 2.94
CA LEU A 28 7.51 -2.71 2.85
C LEU A 28 8.66 -2.53 1.86
N ASP A 29 9.00 -3.56 1.10
CA ASP A 29 10.05 -3.51 0.09
C ASP A 29 9.65 -2.58 -1.05
N THR A 30 10.45 -1.52 -1.27
CA THR A 30 10.22 -0.51 -2.30
C THR A 30 10.08 -1.10 -3.69
N GLU A 31 10.77 -2.21 -3.98
CA GLU A 31 10.68 -2.89 -5.27
C GLU A 31 9.30 -3.50 -5.50
N ARG A 32 8.66 -4.00 -4.44
CA ARG A 32 7.30 -4.54 -4.50
C ARG A 32 6.25 -3.46 -4.75
N TYR A 33 6.46 -2.25 -4.24
CA TYR A 33 5.63 -1.08 -4.58
C TYR A 33 5.78 -0.73 -6.06
N TYR A 34 7.01 -0.61 -6.55
CA TYR A 34 7.29 -0.32 -7.96
C TYR A 34 6.59 -1.33 -8.89
N GLU A 35 6.77 -2.63 -8.63
CA GLU A 35 6.14 -3.69 -9.43
C GLU A 35 4.61 -3.60 -9.44
N ALA A 36 4.01 -3.39 -8.27
CA ALA A 36 2.56 -3.33 -8.14
C ALA A 36 1.97 -2.10 -8.84
N ILE A 37 2.54 -0.91 -8.59
CA ILE A 37 2.09 0.35 -9.19
C ILE A 37 2.29 0.33 -10.71
N SER A 38 3.43 -0.15 -11.18
CA SER A 38 3.71 -0.25 -12.62
C SER A 38 2.71 -1.15 -13.33
N LYS A 39 2.43 -2.35 -12.79
CA LYS A 39 1.42 -3.25 -13.36
C LYS A 39 0.02 -2.65 -13.31
N LEU A 40 -0.31 -1.96 -12.23
CA LEU A 40 -1.64 -1.38 -12.07
C LEU A 40 -1.88 -0.25 -13.07
N LYS A 41 -0.92 0.68 -13.24
CA LYS A 41 -1.02 1.77 -14.22
C LYS A 41 -1.03 1.28 -15.67
N GLN A 42 -0.40 0.15 -15.97
CA GLN A 42 -0.48 -0.49 -17.30
C GLN A 42 -1.89 -1.01 -17.61
N ILE A 43 -2.61 -1.53 -16.62
CA ILE A 43 -3.95 -2.11 -16.79
C ILE A 43 -5.03 -1.03 -16.65
N PHE A 44 -4.85 -0.12 -15.69
CA PHE A 44 -5.80 0.93 -15.32
C PHE A 44 -5.06 2.27 -15.21
N PRO A 45 -4.89 3.01 -16.31
CA PRO A 45 -4.14 4.25 -16.31
C PRO A 45 -4.88 5.43 -15.65
N THR A 46 -6.20 5.31 -15.47
CA THR A 46 -7.06 6.42 -15.02
C THR A 46 -7.20 6.58 -13.50
N PRO A 47 -7.42 5.52 -12.70
CA PRO A 47 -7.65 5.68 -11.28
C PRO A 47 -6.43 6.24 -10.54
N LEU A 48 -6.69 7.05 -9.52
CA LEU A 48 -5.67 7.50 -8.57
C LEU A 48 -5.27 6.33 -7.67
N ILE A 49 -4.00 6.29 -7.29
CA ILE A 49 -3.42 5.25 -6.45
C ILE A 49 -3.15 5.82 -5.07
N GLU A 50 -3.76 5.19 -4.08
CA GLU A 50 -3.43 5.37 -2.67
C GLU A 50 -2.66 4.14 -2.18
N ILE A 51 -1.50 4.37 -1.55
CA ILE A 51 -0.73 3.29 -0.92
C ILE A 51 -0.89 3.30 0.60
N THR A 52 -0.83 2.13 1.21
CA THR A 52 -0.72 2.01 2.67
C THR A 52 0.72 1.77 3.10
N PRO A 53 1.31 2.64 3.92
CA PRO A 53 2.62 2.42 4.52
C PRO A 53 2.58 1.46 5.73
N ARG A 54 1.47 0.75 5.97
CA ARG A 54 1.30 -0.16 7.10
C ARG A 54 2.25 -1.36 6.99
N GLY A 55 2.86 -1.75 8.11
CA GLY A 55 3.62 -2.99 8.22
C GLY A 55 3.59 -3.53 9.64
N THR A 56 3.83 -4.83 9.79
CA THR A 56 3.85 -5.49 11.10
C THR A 56 5.26 -5.46 11.68
N ASP A 57 5.42 -5.07 12.95
CA ASP A 57 6.72 -5.12 13.64
C ASP A 57 7.02 -6.56 14.05
N LYS A 58 8.05 -7.15 13.45
CA LYS A 58 8.49 -8.52 13.77
C LYS A 58 9.43 -8.60 14.98
N SER A 59 9.87 -7.46 15.51
CA SER A 59 10.78 -7.39 16.67
C SER A 59 10.05 -7.29 18.01
N ALA A 60 8.73 -7.08 18.00
CA ALA A 60 7.92 -7.12 19.19
C ALA A 60 7.75 -8.57 19.69
N GLN A 61 7.71 -8.75 21.03
CA GLN A 61 7.57 -10.07 21.68
C GLN A 61 6.29 -10.81 21.27
N GLU A 62 5.27 -10.07 20.84
CA GLU A 62 4.08 -10.59 20.14
C GLU A 62 3.97 -9.85 18.80
N PRO A 63 3.49 -10.49 17.71
CA PRO A 63 3.28 -9.83 16.42
C PRO A 63 2.13 -8.81 16.53
N VAL A 64 2.46 -7.64 17.06
CA VAL A 64 1.51 -6.56 17.16
C VAL A 64 1.47 -5.85 15.82
N LYS A 65 0.27 -5.76 15.25
CA LYS A 65 -0.01 -4.94 14.07
C LYS A 65 0.14 -3.47 14.48
N PHE A 66 1.34 -2.93 14.40
CA PHE A 66 1.55 -1.51 14.61
C PHE A 66 1.30 -0.75 13.32
N GLU A 67 0.40 0.21 13.38
CA GLU A 67 0.27 1.21 12.32
C GLU A 67 1.39 2.23 12.54
N ARG A 68 2.51 1.99 11.88
CA ARG A 68 3.65 2.89 11.91
C ARG A 68 3.34 4.11 11.07
N GLY A 69 2.52 5.02 11.61
CA GLY A 69 2.10 6.27 10.98
C GLY A 69 3.22 7.22 10.56
N ASN A 70 4.50 6.81 10.62
CA ASN A 70 5.66 7.62 10.21
C ASN A 70 6.90 6.82 9.73
N MET A 71 6.85 5.49 9.50
CA MET A 71 8.09 4.73 9.22
C MET A 71 8.38 4.38 7.76
N VAL A 72 7.41 4.51 6.87
CA VAL A 72 7.68 4.40 5.44
C VAL A 72 7.74 5.80 4.87
N LYS A 73 8.96 6.31 4.73
CA LYS A 73 9.19 7.55 4.00
C LYS A 73 8.85 7.28 2.53
N ILE A 74 7.72 7.83 2.08
CA ILE A 74 7.40 7.91 0.66
C ILE A 74 8.60 8.58 0.00
N SER A 75 9.30 7.83 -0.84
CA SER A 75 10.55 8.27 -1.44
C SER A 75 10.64 7.76 -2.86
N SER A 76 11.47 8.44 -3.66
CA SER A 76 11.69 8.06 -5.05
C SER A 76 12.11 6.62 -5.23
N ALA A 77 12.71 5.96 -4.23
CA ALA A 77 13.01 4.53 -4.29
C ALA A 77 11.78 3.65 -4.64
N MET A 78 10.57 4.05 -4.24
CA MET A 78 9.33 3.31 -4.51
C MET A 78 8.84 3.39 -5.96
N TRP A 79 9.20 4.46 -6.67
CA TRP A 79 8.88 4.64 -8.11
C TRP A 79 10.16 4.78 -8.95
N ARG A 80 11.31 4.44 -8.36
CA ARG A 80 12.65 4.62 -8.91
C ARG A 80 12.84 6.02 -9.53
N ASN A 81 13.18 6.08 -10.80
CA ASN A 81 13.34 7.30 -11.59
C ASN A 81 12.11 7.61 -12.48
N LYS A 82 10.95 6.98 -12.20
CA LYS A 82 9.73 7.10 -12.99
C LYS A 82 8.66 7.90 -12.23
N PRO A 83 8.66 9.25 -12.34
CA PRO A 83 7.74 10.10 -11.59
C PRO A 83 6.26 9.81 -11.90
N GLU A 84 5.94 9.27 -13.08
CA GLU A 84 4.59 8.86 -13.46
C GLU A 84 4.05 7.68 -12.62
N LEU A 85 4.93 6.95 -11.94
CA LEU A 85 4.57 5.85 -11.03
C LEU A 85 4.50 6.30 -9.56
N LYS A 86 4.72 7.58 -9.27
CA LYS A 86 4.53 8.11 -7.91
C LYS A 86 3.05 7.93 -7.51
N PRO A 87 2.75 7.32 -6.35
CA PRO A 87 1.39 7.30 -5.81
C PRO A 87 0.86 8.71 -5.61
N GLU A 88 -0.40 8.93 -5.94
CA GLU A 88 -1.07 10.21 -5.74
C GLU A 88 -1.39 10.45 -4.26
N MET A 89 -1.62 9.38 -3.50
CA MET A 89 -2.01 9.46 -2.09
C MET A 89 -1.30 8.40 -1.24
N SER A 90 -1.21 8.67 0.07
CA SER A 90 -0.75 7.71 1.06
C SER A 90 -1.65 7.78 2.27
N ALA A 91 -2.10 6.60 2.71
CA ALA A 91 -2.91 6.50 3.90
C ALA A 91 -2.10 6.93 5.14
N LEU A 92 -2.76 7.71 6.00
CA LEU A 92 -2.25 8.15 7.30
C LEU A 92 -3.31 7.84 8.36
N ASN A 93 -2.97 6.98 9.31
CA ASN A 93 -3.84 6.71 10.44
C ASN A 93 -3.45 7.62 11.60
N LEU A 94 -4.39 8.46 12.02
CA LEU A 94 -4.17 9.50 13.03
C LEU A 94 -4.37 9.01 14.47
N LEU A 95 -4.97 7.84 14.65
CA LEU A 95 -5.29 7.26 15.96
C LEU A 95 -5.03 5.76 15.93
N THR A 96 -4.46 5.23 17.02
CA THR A 96 -4.40 3.78 17.26
C THR A 96 -5.61 3.40 18.12
N GLN A 97 -6.55 2.64 17.56
CA GLN A 97 -7.60 2.01 18.36
C GLN A 97 -7.03 0.73 18.97
N GLN A 98 -6.74 0.73 20.27
CA GLN A 98 -6.54 -0.53 21.01
C GLN A 98 -7.92 -1.16 21.21
N SER A 99 -8.18 -2.31 20.58
CA SER A 99 -9.38 -3.08 20.91
C SER A 99 -9.20 -3.67 22.30
N LEU A 100 -9.81 -3.02 23.30
CA LEU A 100 -9.99 -3.61 24.63
C LEU A 100 -11.12 -4.64 24.54
N PHE A 101 -10.80 -5.83 24.06
CA PHE A 101 -11.62 -7.02 24.33
C PHE A 101 -10.81 -7.93 25.24
N SER A 102 -11.12 -7.82 26.52
CA SER A 102 -10.82 -8.77 27.60
C SER A 102 -11.74 -9.99 27.51
#